data_AF-A0A0V7ZCG7-F1
#
_entry.id   AF-A0A0V7ZCG7-F1
#
_cell.length_a   1.000
_cell.length_b   1.000
_cell.length_c   1.000
_cell.angle_alpha   90.00
_cell.angle_beta   90.00
_cell.angle_gamma   90.00
#
_symmetry.space_group_name_H-M   'P 1'
#
loop_
_entity.id
_entity.type
_entity.pdbx_description
1 polymer ?
#
loop_
_entity_poly.entity_id
_entity_poly.type
_entity_poly.pdbx_seq_one_letter_code
_entity_poly.pdbx_strand_id
1 'polypeptide(L)'
;MKDLRNCFFLQSQDKTNGASIRGVALATVTNISEISNGKVKVKFQWRKYKGEINQDQNDEITARIITSDKGSTPSVDVHDVVLIAFEQGSFEYPFIIGFVYPPLKDTES
;
A
#
# COMPACT_ATOMS: atom_id res chain seq x y z
N MET A 1 6.31 23.55 3.08
CA MET A 1 6.52 22.12 3.33
C MET A 1 5.27 21.62 4.04
N LYS A 2 4.38 20.88 3.36
CA LYS A 2 3.09 20.46 3.92
C LYS A 2 3.26 19.09 4.56
N ASP A 3 2.98 19.01 5.85
CA ASP A 3 3.00 17.79 6.64
C ASP A 3 1.93 16.82 6.12
N LEU A 4 2.36 15.74 5.46
CA LEU A 4 1.49 14.75 4.82
C LEU A 4 0.82 13.81 5.84
N ARG A 5 1.18 13.88 7.13
CA ARG A 5 0.69 12.96 8.18
C ARG A 5 -0.83 13.04 8.42
N ASN A 6 -1.48 14.14 8.02
CA ASN A 6 -2.90 14.38 8.31
C ASN A 6 -3.90 14.07 7.17
N CYS A 7 -3.45 13.77 5.95
CA CYS A 7 -4.37 13.62 4.80
C CYS A 7 -4.85 12.18 4.53
N PHE A 8 -4.34 11.17 5.24
CA PHE A 8 -4.55 9.76 4.88
C PHE A 8 -5.71 9.05 5.62
N PHE A 9 -6.55 9.78 6.36
CA PHE A 9 -7.63 9.17 7.14
C PHE A 9 -8.91 8.94 6.31
N LEU A 10 -8.93 7.85 5.54
CA LEU A 10 -10.16 7.17 5.13
C LEU A 10 -10.30 5.87 5.93
N GLN A 11 -10.58 5.97 7.23
CA GLN A 11 -10.97 4.81 8.03
C GLN A 11 -12.47 4.83 8.31
N SER A 12 -13.20 3.91 7.69
CA SER A 12 -14.46 3.41 8.24
C SER A 12 -14.11 2.54 9.44
N GLN A 13 -14.31 3.03 10.66
CA GLN A 13 -14.21 2.20 11.87
C GLN A 13 -15.32 1.13 11.84
N ASP A 14 -14.96 -0.12 11.56
CA ASP A 14 -15.89 -1.24 11.74
C ASP A 14 -15.39 -2.13 12.89
N LYS A 15 -16.04 -1.97 14.05
CA LYS A 15 -15.78 -2.71 15.29
C LYS A 15 -16.47 -4.08 15.25
N THR A 16 -16.03 -4.97 14.37
CA THR A 16 -16.43 -6.39 14.38
C THR A 16 -15.19 -7.27 14.31
N ASN A 17 -15.21 -8.40 15.03
CA ASN A 17 -14.07 -9.27 15.40
C ASN A 17 -13.36 -9.99 14.23
N GLY A 18 -12.87 -9.21 13.27
CA GLY A 18 -12.24 -9.60 12.01
C GLY A 18 -12.23 -8.35 11.14
N ALA A 19 -11.25 -7.47 11.36
CA ALA A 19 -11.23 -6.13 10.78
C ALA A 19 -11.12 -6.20 9.25
N SER A 20 -12.25 -6.05 8.55
CA SER A 20 -12.33 -5.93 7.11
C SER A 20 -12.07 -4.47 6.71
N ILE A 21 -11.14 -4.23 5.80
CA ILE A 21 -10.90 -2.88 5.28
C ILE A 21 -11.96 -2.58 4.22
N ARG A 22 -12.91 -1.71 4.59
CA ARG A 22 -13.90 -1.19 3.65
C ARG A 22 -13.30 0.00 2.89
N GLY A 23 -12.87 -0.24 1.65
CA GLY A 23 -12.48 0.81 0.71
C GLY A 23 -11.06 0.69 0.19
N VAL A 24 -10.47 1.85 -0.09
CA VAL A 24 -9.13 2.00 -0.69
C VAL A 24 -8.22 2.70 0.31
N ALA A 25 -7.00 2.20 0.45
CA ALA A 25 -5.97 2.78 1.30
C ALA A 25 -4.79 3.27 0.44
N LEU A 26 -4.07 4.28 0.94
CA LEU A 26 -2.81 4.73 0.36
C LEU A 26 -1.65 3.97 1.01
N ALA A 27 -0.70 3.55 0.21
CA ALA A 27 0.50 2.86 0.65
C ALA A 27 1.73 3.31 -0.15
N THR A 28 2.90 3.22 0.48
CA THR A 28 4.18 3.56 -0.13
C THR A 28 4.86 2.30 -0.63
N VAL A 29 5.30 2.28 -1.89
CA VAL A 29 6.07 1.16 -2.45
C VAL A 29 7.47 1.15 -1.84
N THR A 30 7.86 0.02 -1.25
CA THR A 30 9.17 -0.14 -0.59
C THR A 30 10.10 -1.07 -1.35
N ASN A 31 9.56 -2.01 -2.14
CA ASN A 31 10.37 -2.96 -2.90
C ASN A 31 9.69 -3.38 -4.21
N ILE A 32 10.45 -3.36 -5.31
CA ILE A 32 10.00 -3.70 -6.67
C ILE A 32 10.70 -4.94 -7.27
N SER A 33 11.43 -5.72 -6.48
CA SER A 33 12.19 -6.88 -6.97
C SER A 33 11.32 -7.97 -7.62
N GLU A 34 10.05 -8.06 -7.22
CA GLU A 34 9.06 -9.02 -7.76
C GLU A 34 8.12 -8.41 -8.82
N ILE A 35 8.44 -7.23 -9.35
CA ILE A 35 7.55 -6.54 -10.30
C ILE A 35 7.29 -7.36 -11.58
N SER A 36 8.25 -8.17 -12.01
CA SER A 36 8.10 -9.12 -13.13
C SER A 36 7.04 -10.20 -12.86
N ASN A 37 6.79 -10.52 -11.58
CA ASN A 37 5.71 -11.41 -11.14
C ASN A 37 4.40 -10.66 -10.87
N GLY A 38 4.34 -9.36 -11.18
CA GLY A 38 3.19 -8.49 -10.90
C GLY A 38 2.98 -8.25 -9.41
N LYS A 39 4.06 -8.20 -8.61
CA LYS A 39 4.00 -7.97 -7.17
C LYS A 39 4.99 -6.89 -6.75
N VAL A 40 4.62 -6.12 -5.73
CA VAL A 40 5.50 -5.17 -5.04
C VAL A 40 5.29 -5.27 -3.55
N LYS A 41 6.27 -4.86 -2.76
CA LYS A 41 6.07 -4.65 -1.34
C LYS A 41 5.67 -3.19 -1.08
N VAL A 42 4.71 -3.02 -0.18
CA VAL A 42 4.20 -1.71 0.22
C VAL A 42 4.14 -1.59 1.74
N LYS A 43 4.19 -0.36 2.24
CA LYS A 43 4.03 -0.01 3.65
C LYS A 43 2.85 0.94 3.80
N PHE A 44 2.01 0.70 4.81
CA PHE A 44 0.89 1.57 5.14
C PHE A 44 1.27 2.50 6.29
N GLN A 45 1.19 3.81 6.09
CA GLN A 45 1.60 4.80 7.09
C GLN A 45 0.82 4.74 8.42
N TRP A 46 -0.42 4.25 8.38
CA TRP A 46 -1.27 4.07 9.56
C TRP A 46 -1.04 2.74 10.29
N ARG A 47 -0.31 1.80 9.67
CA ARG A 47 0.06 0.53 10.29
C ARG A 47 1.47 0.69 10.85
N LYS A 48 1.57 0.68 12.18
CA LYS A 48 2.84 0.53 12.87
C LYS A 48 2.77 -0.78 13.63
N TYR A 49 3.68 -1.71 13.37
CA TYR A 49 3.80 -2.90 14.19
C TYR A 49 4.06 -2.46 15.64
N LYS A 50 3.16 -2.83 16.56
CA LYS A 50 3.30 -2.50 17.99
C LYS A 50 4.24 -3.47 18.75
N GLY A 51 5.11 -4.18 18.04
CA GLY A 51 6.09 -5.11 18.61
C GLY A 51 7.51 -4.54 18.56
N GLU A 52 8.08 -4.27 19.74
CA GLU A 52 9.50 -4.07 20.06
C GLU A 52 10.46 -3.61 18.93
N ILE A 53 10.63 -2.28 18.82
CA ILE A 53 11.85 -1.47 18.58
C ILE A 53 12.79 -1.80 17.38
N ASN A 54 12.73 -2.94 16.69
CA ASN A 54 13.75 -3.30 15.68
C ASN A 54 13.21 -4.03 14.43
N GLN A 55 12.03 -3.68 13.90
CA GLN A 55 11.50 -4.37 12.70
C GLN A 55 10.81 -3.43 11.71
N ASP A 56 11.57 -2.49 11.12
CA ASP A 56 11.12 -1.74 9.94
C ASP A 56 10.76 -2.65 8.75
N GLN A 57 11.25 -3.90 8.72
CA GLN A 57 10.96 -4.87 7.66
C GLN A 57 9.67 -5.69 7.87
N ASN A 58 9.09 -5.75 9.08
CA ASN A 58 7.90 -6.57 9.34
C ASN A 58 6.57 -5.86 9.06
N ASP A 59 6.61 -4.58 8.66
CA ASP A 59 5.43 -3.82 8.28
C ASP A 59 5.14 -3.83 6.76
N GLU A 60 6.05 -4.40 5.96
CA GLU A 60 5.86 -4.54 4.51
C GLU A 60 4.84 -5.62 4.17
N ILE A 61 3.97 -5.33 3.21
CA ILE A 61 2.97 -6.29 2.68
C ILE A 61 3.13 -6.41 1.17
N THR A 62 2.99 -7.62 0.67
CA THR A 62 3.00 -7.89 -0.77
C THR A 62 1.66 -7.51 -1.39
N ALA A 63 1.64 -6.53 -2.29
CA ALA A 63 0.48 -6.15 -3.09
C ALA A 63 0.64 -6.63 -4.54
N ARG A 64 -0.47 -7.09 -5.12
CA ARG A 64 -0.52 -7.49 -6.54
C ARG A 64 -0.79 -6.28 -7.43
N ILE A 65 -0.12 -6.20 -8.57
CA ILE A 65 -0.44 -5.22 -9.61
C ILE A 65 -1.43 -5.84 -10.58
N ILE A 66 -2.52 -5.12 -10.84
CA ILE A 66 -3.50 -5.50 -11.85
C ILE A 66 -3.31 -4.58 -13.05
N THR A 67 -2.97 -5.16 -14.21
CA THR A 67 -2.87 -4.44 -15.48
C THR A 67 -4.01 -4.88 -16.41
N SER A 68 -4.53 -3.94 -17.20
CA SER A 68 -5.58 -4.22 -18.18
C SER A 68 -5.06 -4.98 -19.42
N ASP A 69 -3.75 -4.89 -19.65
CA ASP A 69 -3.05 -5.40 -20.80
C ASP A 69 -2.02 -6.47 -20.40
N LYS A 70 -2.12 -7.62 -21.07
CA LYS A 70 -1.15 -8.71 -20.92
C LYS A 70 0.18 -8.27 -21.54
N GLY A 71 1.22 -8.19 -20.72
CA GLY A 71 2.59 -7.92 -21.17
C GLY A 71 3.10 -6.51 -20.88
N SER A 72 2.26 -5.61 -20.38
CA SER A 72 2.72 -4.30 -19.93
C SER A 72 3.31 -4.40 -18.54
N THR A 73 4.54 -3.93 -18.40
CA THR A 73 5.17 -3.74 -17.11
C THR A 73 4.64 -2.43 -16.52
N PRO A 74 3.91 -2.46 -15.40
CA PRO A 74 3.47 -1.24 -14.74
C PRO A 74 4.68 -0.41 -14.33
N SER A 75 4.66 0.89 -14.64
CA SER A 75 5.72 1.82 -14.25
C SER A 75 5.55 2.18 -12.77
N VAL A 76 6.29 1.49 -11.90
CA VAL A 76 6.26 1.68 -10.45
C VAL A 76 7.68 1.78 -9.93
N ASP A 77 7.96 2.80 -9.12
CA ASP A 77 9.23 2.95 -8.44
C ASP A 77 9.07 2.80 -6.93
N VAL A 78 10.20 2.54 -6.26
CA VAL A 78 10.29 2.72 -4.80
C VAL A 78 9.91 4.16 -4.44
N HIS A 79 9.25 4.32 -3.29
CA HIS A 79 8.66 5.56 -2.78
C HIS A 79 7.38 6.04 -3.47
N ASP A 80 6.89 5.38 -4.53
CA ASP A 80 5.57 5.73 -5.08
C ASP A 80 4.46 5.52 -4.06
N VAL A 81 3.57 6.50 -3.94
CA VAL A 81 2.32 6.36 -3.19
C VAL A 81 1.22 5.88 -4.14
N VAL A 82 0.66 4.71 -3.83
CA VAL A 82 -0.30 3.98 -4.65
C VAL A 82 -1.64 3.79 -3.95
N LEU A 83 -2.70 3.59 -4.73
CA LEU A 83 -4.04 3.24 -4.25
C LEU A 83 -4.18 1.72 -4.17
N ILE A 84 -4.41 1.21 -2.96
CA ILE A 84 -4.57 -0.22 -2.65
C ILE A 84 -6.03 -0.52 -2.31
N ALA A 85 -6.61 -1.50 -3.00
CA ALA A 85 -7.86 -2.15 -2.60
C ALA A 85 -7.60 -3.54 -2.02
N PHE A 86 -8.62 -4.12 -1.39
CA PHE A 86 -8.52 -5.37 -0.64
C PHE A 86 -9.62 -6.33 -1.09
N GLU A 87 -9.27 -7.55 -1.48
CA GLU A 87 -10.26 -8.55 -1.92
C GLU A 87 -11.21 -8.89 -0.77
N GLN A 88 -12.50 -8.57 -0.93
CA GLN A 88 -13.51 -8.73 0.13
C GLN A 88 -13.12 -8.01 1.45
N GLY A 89 -12.31 -6.97 1.36
CA GLY A 89 -11.75 -6.25 2.50
C GLY A 89 -10.69 -7.03 3.30
N SER A 90 -10.20 -8.15 2.77
CA SER A 90 -9.13 -8.94 3.38
C SER A 90 -7.76 -8.28 3.17
N PHE A 91 -7.05 -8.08 4.28
CA PHE A 91 -5.70 -7.51 4.25
C PHE A 91 -4.64 -8.45 3.66
N GLU A 92 -4.92 -9.76 3.62
CA GLU A 92 -4.05 -10.79 3.04
C GLU A 92 -4.02 -10.74 1.52
N TYR A 93 -4.99 -10.05 0.90
CA TYR A 93 -5.14 -9.99 -0.56
C TYR A 93 -5.23 -8.54 -1.07
N PRO A 94 -4.17 -7.72 -0.90
CA PRO A 94 -4.16 -6.35 -1.40
C PRO A 94 -3.75 -6.30 -2.89
N PHE A 95 -4.34 -5.36 -3.62
CA PHE A 95 -3.97 -5.09 -5.01
C PHE A 95 -4.00 -3.60 -5.35
N ILE A 96 -3.05 -3.19 -6.20
CA ILE A 96 -2.96 -1.82 -6.71
C ILE A 96 -4.05 -1.61 -7.75
N ILE A 97 -4.85 -0.57 -7.54
CA ILE A 97 -5.92 -0.13 -8.47
C ILE A 97 -5.60 1.19 -9.16
N GLY A 98 -4.54 1.89 -8.75
CA GLY A 98 -4.14 3.14 -9.38
C GLY A 98 -3.03 3.89 -8.66
N PHE A 99 -2.67 5.03 -9.24
CA PHE A 99 -1.64 5.94 -8.77
C PHE A 99 -2.23 7.32 -8.48
N VAL A 100 -1.61 8.07 -7.59
CA VAL A 100 -1.98 9.46 -7.33
C VAL A 100 -1.35 10.36 -8.40
N TYR A 101 -2.13 11.29 -8.95
CA TYR A 101 -1.63 12.34 -9.85
C TYR A 101 -1.80 13.73 -9.23
N PRO A 102 -0.77 14.61 -9.24
CA PRO A 102 0.60 14.34 -9.71
C PRO A 102 1.29 13.24 -8.87
N PRO A 103 2.34 12.58 -9.40
CA PRO A 103 3.03 11.50 -8.68
C PRO A 103 3.43 11.95 -7.28
N LEU A 104 2.94 11.23 -6.28
CA LEU A 104 3.27 11.47 -4.88
C LEU A 104 4.35 10.49 -4.47
N LYS A 105 5.46 11.01 -3.95
CA LYS A 105 6.58 10.21 -3.43
C LYS A 105 6.66 10.38 -1.92
N ASP A 106 6.88 9.28 -1.22
CA ASP A 106 7.10 9.23 0.21
C ASP A 106 8.53 8.77 0.51
N THR A 107 9.42 9.74 0.67
CA THR A 107 10.88 9.55 0.82
C THR A 107 11.34 9.51 2.28
N GLU A 108 10.42 9.58 3.25
CA GLU A 108 10.76 9.63 4.68
C GLU A 108 10.63 8.27 5.40
N SER A 109 10.50 7.16 4.65
CA SER A 109 10.23 5.84 5.23
C SER A 109 11.45 4.95 5.42
#